data_AF-A0A8S3IVJ1-F1
#
_entry.id   AF-A0A8S3IVJ1-F1
#
_cell.length_a   1.000
_cell.length_b   1.000
_cell.length_c   1.000
_cell.angle_alpha   90.00
_cell.angle_beta   90.00
_cell.angle_gamma   90.00
#
_symmetry.space_group_name_H-M   'P 1'
#
loop_
_entity.id
_entity.type
_entity.pdbx_description
1 polymer ?
#
loop_
_entity_poly.entity_id
_entity_poly.type
_entity_poly.pdbx_seq_one_letter_code
_entity_poly.pdbx_strand_id
1 'polypeptide(L)'
;MYFFFRWMLICFKREFSFDDVMYLWEVIWTDHICHNFELLICLSILISQKTVIMESKFGFTEILKYINDLSYKVPLQPLLKQAEGLFILLKLCNETKGLPPSISAMIFPDINKDSKDTIKDDT
;
A
#
# COMPACT_ATOMS: atom_id res chain seq x y z
N MET A 1 18.65 9.50 -4.25
CA MET A 1 17.77 8.41 -4.73
C MET A 1 16.47 8.45 -3.94
N TYR A 2 15.32 8.24 -4.59
CA TYR A 2 14.04 8.21 -3.90
C TYR A 2 13.87 6.87 -3.15
N PHE A 3 13.36 6.90 -1.91
CA PHE A 3 13.29 5.74 -1.03
C PHE A 3 12.24 4.69 -1.47
N PHE A 4 11.12 5.11 -2.06
CA PHE A 4 10.08 4.20 -2.59
C PHE A 4 10.52 3.39 -3.82
N PHE A 5 11.48 3.89 -4.59
CA PHE A 5 11.88 3.24 -5.84
C PHE A 5 12.42 1.84 -5.62
N ARG A 6 13.22 1.65 -4.56
CA ARG A 6 13.76 0.33 -4.19
C ARG A 6 12.65 -0.66 -3.86
N TRP A 7 11.59 -0.22 -3.18
CA TRP A 7 10.52 -1.09 -2.73
C TRP A 7 9.73 -1.66 -3.91
N MET A 8 9.34 -0.81 -4.85
CA MET A 8 8.58 -1.25 -6.03
C MET A 8 9.42 -2.04 -7.04
N LEU A 9 10.70 -1.70 -7.23
CA LEU A 9 11.51 -2.36 -8.27
C LEU A 9 11.83 -3.83 -7.98
N ILE A 10 11.96 -4.19 -6.70
CA ILE A 10 12.32 -5.55 -6.26
C ILE A 10 11.28 -6.16 -5.31
N CYS A 11 10.04 -5.66 -5.33
CA CYS A 11 8.92 -6.14 -4.51
C CYS A 11 9.32 -6.43 -3.05
N PHE A 12 9.94 -5.45 -2.40
CA PHE A 12 10.41 -5.51 -1.00
C PHE A 12 11.43 -6.61 -0.66
N LYS A 13 12.05 -7.28 -1.64
CA LYS A 13 13.03 -8.36 -1.42
C LYS A 13 14.20 -8.00 -0.48
N ARG A 14 14.56 -6.71 -0.37
CA ARG A 14 15.63 -6.23 0.52
C ARG A 14 15.14 -5.68 1.85
N GLU A 15 13.84 -5.66 2.09
CA GLU A 15 13.24 -5.13 3.32
C GLU A 15 12.82 -6.22 4.31
N PHE A 16 12.59 -7.45 3.83
CA PHE A 16 12.10 -8.55 4.66
C PHE A 16 13.02 -9.77 4.56
N SER A 17 12.90 -10.68 5.53
CA SER A 17 13.59 -11.98 5.49
C SER A 17 13.12 -12.81 4.30
N PHE A 18 13.87 -13.85 3.92
CA PHE A 18 13.49 -14.67 2.76
C PHE A 18 12.09 -15.28 2.91
N ASP A 19 11.78 -15.85 4.09
CA ASP A 19 10.48 -16.45 4.38
C ASP A 19 9.34 -15.42 4.33
N ASP A 20 9.58 -14.23 4.90
CA ASP A 20 8.62 -13.12 4.86
C ASP A 20 8.39 -12.62 3.43
N VAL A 21 9.44 -12.48 2.61
CA VAL A 21 9.32 -12.04 1.22
C VAL A 21 8.49 -13.05 0.41
N MET A 22 8.71 -14.35 0.60
CA MET A 22 7.92 -15.39 -0.07
C MET A 22 6.44 -15.27 0.30
N TYR A 23 6.12 -15.14 1.59
CA TYR A 23 4.75 -14.97 2.05
C TYR A 23 4.11 -13.68 1.52
N LEU A 24 4.85 -12.57 1.52
CA LEU A 24 4.37 -11.30 0.96
C LEU A 24 4.04 -11.45 -0.53
N TRP A 25 4.86 -12.16 -1.30
CA TRP A 25 4.59 -12.39 -2.72
C TRP A 25 3.37 -13.28 -2.95
N GLU A 26 3.16 -14.31 -2.14
CA GLU A 26 1.92 -15.11 -2.19
C GLU A 26 0.69 -14.23 -1.99
N VAL A 27 0.72 -13.34 -1.00
CA VAL A 27 -0.39 -12.41 -0.72
C VAL A 27 -0.60 -11.43 -1.87
N ILE A 28 0.47 -10.82 -2.39
CA ILE A 28 0.39 -9.87 -3.53
C ILE A 28 -0.19 -10.56 -4.76
N TRP A 29 0.32 -11.75 -5.10
CA TRP A 29 -0.09 -12.47 -6.31
C TRP A 29 -1.49 -13.07 -6.23
N THR A 30 -2.08 -13.18 -5.03
CA THR A 30 -3.47 -13.60 -4.90
C THR A 30 -4.44 -12.53 -5.43
N ASP A 31 -4.01 -11.27 -5.56
CA ASP A 31 -4.82 -10.12 -6.02
C ASP A 31 -6.21 -10.01 -5.34
N HIS A 32 -6.29 -10.47 -4.09
CA HIS A 32 -7.57 -10.57 -3.37
C HIS A 32 -8.04 -9.21 -2.83
N ILE A 33 -7.11 -8.32 -2.48
CA ILE A 33 -7.42 -7.02 -1.87
C ILE A 33 -7.53 -5.94 -2.94
N CYS A 34 -6.47 -5.72 -3.73
CA CYS A 34 -6.47 -4.76 -4.82
C CYS A 34 -5.29 -4.99 -5.77
N HIS A 35 -5.46 -4.58 -7.03
CA HIS A 35 -4.46 -4.72 -8.08
C HIS A 35 -3.12 -4.03 -7.79
N ASN A 36 -3.12 -2.98 -6.97
CA ASN A 36 -1.92 -2.23 -6.59
C ASN A 36 -1.63 -2.35 -5.09
N PHE A 37 -1.71 -3.58 -4.55
CA PHE A 37 -1.52 -3.83 -3.11
C PHE A 37 -0.15 -3.40 -2.60
N GLU A 38 0.88 -3.43 -3.42
CA GLU A 38 2.24 -2.98 -3.10
C GLU A 38 2.28 -1.51 -2.65
N LEU A 39 1.38 -0.67 -3.17
CA LEU A 39 1.25 0.72 -2.76
C LEU A 39 0.68 0.85 -1.35
N LEU A 40 -0.28 0.01 -0.99
CA LEU A 40 -0.83 -0.04 0.37
C LEU A 40 0.19 -0.57 1.37
N ILE A 41 1.04 -1.50 0.96
CA ILE A 41 2.20 -1.93 1.77
C ILE A 41 3.17 -0.76 1.97
N CYS A 42 3.56 -0.07 0.90
CA CYS A 42 4.42 1.11 0.98
C CYS A 42 3.86 2.17 1.93
N LEU A 43 2.56 2.45 1.81
CA LEU A 43 1.85 3.40 2.65
C LEU A 43 1.80 2.94 4.11
N SER A 44 1.59 1.65 4.34
CA SER A 44 1.59 1.08 5.69
C SER A 44 2.93 1.27 6.38
N ILE A 45 4.04 0.99 5.69
CA ILE A 45 5.38 1.20 6.24
C ILE A 45 5.56 2.68 6.59
N LEU A 46 5.20 3.58 5.66
CA LEU A 46 5.33 5.02 5.89
C LEU A 46 4.50 5.50 7.08
N ILE A 47 3.26 5.05 7.20
CA ILE A 47 2.36 5.43 8.29
C ILE A 47 2.91 4.98 9.64
N SER A 48 3.46 3.76 9.74
CA SER A 48 4.07 3.27 10.98
C SER A 48 5.27 4.11 11.41
N GLN A 49 5.97 4.72 10.46
CA GLN A 49 7.18 5.51 10.71
C GLN A 49 6.94 7.03 10.75
N LYS A 50 5.71 7.49 10.42
CA LYS A 50 5.40 8.92 10.28
C LYS A 50 5.73 9.72 11.53
N THR A 51 5.42 9.15 12.71
CA THR A 51 5.56 9.85 13.99
C THR A 51 7.03 10.12 14.28
N VAL A 52 7.89 9.11 14.09
CA VAL A 52 9.34 9.22 14.28
C VAL A 52 9.94 10.24 13.31
N ILE A 53 9.52 10.22 12.05
CA ILE A 53 10.01 11.14 11.02
C ILE A 53 9.63 12.59 11.35
N MET A 54 8.38 12.83 11.78
CA MET A 54 7.89 14.17 12.11
C MET A 54 8.49 14.72 13.40
N GLU A 55 8.63 13.89 14.44
CA GLU A 55 9.19 14.30 15.73
C GLU A 55 10.70 14.59 15.65
N SER A 56 11.42 13.79 14.86
CA SER A 56 12.88 13.93 14.69
C SER A 56 13.27 15.09 13.76
N LYS A 57 12.30 15.75 13.11
CA LYS A 57 12.51 16.83 12.11
C LYS A 57 13.57 16.46 11.07
N PHE A 58 13.53 15.24 10.57
CA PHE A 58 14.53 14.75 9.64
C PHE A 58 14.53 15.55 8.33
N GLY A 59 15.74 15.87 7.84
CA GLY A 59 15.94 16.29 6.47
C GLY A 59 15.82 15.10 5.51
N PHE A 60 15.84 15.37 4.21
CA PHE A 60 15.68 14.34 3.18
C PHE A 60 16.72 13.22 3.30
N THR A 61 17.99 13.56 3.51
CA THR A 61 19.09 12.58 3.60
C THR A 61 18.94 11.67 4.82
N GLU A 62 18.48 12.22 5.94
CA GLU A 62 18.22 11.49 7.18
C GLU A 62 17.04 10.53 7.03
N ILE A 63 15.96 10.95 6.35
CA ILE A 63 14.84 10.08 6.02
C ILE A 63 15.31 8.89 5.17
N LEU A 64 16.13 9.14 4.15
CA LEU A 64 16.69 8.08 3.31
C LEU A 64 17.50 7.08 4.12
N LYS A 65 18.38 7.57 4.99
CA LYS A 65 19.21 6.71 5.84
C LYS A 65 18.33 5.89 6.79
N TYR A 66 17.36 6.54 7.43
CA TYR A 66 16.43 5.90 8.35
C TYR A 66 15.60 4.80 7.70
N ILE A 67 15.04 5.07 6.51
CA ILE A 67 14.28 4.07 5.75
C ILE A 67 15.17 2.91 5.32
N ASN A 68 16.40 3.18 4.89
CA ASN A 68 17.34 2.11 4.57
C ASN A 68 17.74 1.28 5.80
N ASP A 69 17.84 1.90 6.97
CA ASP A 69 18.16 1.23 8.23
C ASP A 69 16.97 0.45 8.82
N LEU A 70 15.75 0.64 8.29
CA LEU A 70 14.56 -0.13 8.66
C LEU A 70 14.48 -1.50 7.98
N SER A 71 15.29 -1.75 6.95
CA SER A 71 15.35 -3.05 6.30
C SER A 71 15.59 -4.18 7.32
N TYR A 72 14.80 -5.25 7.20
CA TYR A 72 14.78 -6.42 8.08
C TYR A 72 14.32 -6.17 9.53
N LYS A 73 13.90 -4.95 9.88
CA LYS A 73 13.39 -4.62 11.23
C LYS A 73 11.87 -4.52 11.30
N VAL A 74 11.20 -4.46 10.15
CA VAL A 74 9.75 -4.30 10.08
C VAL A 74 9.09 -5.68 10.10
N PRO A 75 8.24 -6.00 11.08
CA PRO A 75 7.50 -7.25 11.08
C PRO A 75 6.42 -7.25 9.99
N LEU A 76 6.36 -8.33 9.19
CA LEU A 76 5.46 -8.41 8.04
C LEU A 76 3.97 -8.52 8.44
N GLN A 77 3.65 -9.37 9.42
CA GLN A 77 2.25 -9.66 9.78
C GLN A 77 1.46 -8.41 10.25
N PRO A 78 1.97 -7.56 11.16
CA PRO A 78 1.29 -6.31 11.52
C PRO A 78 1.15 -5.35 10.33
N LEU A 79 2.12 -5.36 9.42
CA LEU A 79 2.12 -4.50 8.25
C LEU A 79 1.01 -4.89 7.27
N LEU A 80 0.85 -6.19 6.99
CA LEU A 80 -0.23 -6.71 6.15
C LEU A 80 -1.60 -6.38 6.74
N LYS A 81 -1.77 -6.58 8.05
CA LYS A 81 -3.01 -6.23 8.74
C LYS A 81 -3.32 -4.74 8.68
N GLN A 82 -2.29 -3.89 8.79
CA GLN A 82 -2.45 -2.44 8.66
C GLN A 82 -2.84 -2.05 7.22
N ALA A 83 -2.25 -2.69 6.21
CA ALA A 83 -2.56 -2.46 4.81
C ALA A 83 -4.00 -2.86 4.46
N GLU A 84 -4.46 -4.01 4.96
CA GLU A 84 -5.85 -4.44 4.85
C GLU A 84 -6.81 -3.44 5.52
N GLY A 85 -6.47 -2.97 6.73
CA GLY A 85 -7.26 -1.95 7.41
C GLY A 85 -7.37 -0.64 6.62
N LEU A 86 -6.28 -0.21 5.96
CA LEU A 86 -6.27 0.96 5.09
C LEU A 86 -7.16 0.75 3.86
N PHE A 87 -7.13 -0.44 3.25
CA PHE A 87 -8.00 -0.77 2.13
C PHE A 87 -9.48 -0.66 2.51
N ILE A 88 -9.87 -1.27 3.63
CA ILE A 88 -11.25 -1.22 4.14
C ILE A 88 -11.66 0.23 4.40
N LEU A 89 -10.79 1.03 5.03
CA LEU A 89 -11.04 2.45 5.27
C LEU A 89 -11.28 3.22 3.96
N LEU A 90 -10.45 3.00 2.96
CA LEU A 90 -10.57 3.66 1.66
C LEU A 90 -11.85 3.25 0.93
N LYS A 91 -12.26 1.99 1.06
CA LYS A 91 -13.55 1.49 0.54
C LYS A 91 -14.73 2.20 1.19
N LEU A 92 -14.76 2.27 2.53
CA LEU A 92 -15.80 2.98 3.27
C LEU A 92 -15.84 4.48 2.95
N CYS A 93 -14.69 5.11 2.77
CA CYS A 93 -14.60 6.52 2.36
C CYS A 93 -15.15 6.75 0.95
N ASN A 94 -14.91 5.81 0.03
CA ASN A 94 -15.46 5.86 -1.32
C ASN A 94 -17.00 5.84 -1.30
N GLU A 95 -17.61 5.03 -0.42
CA GLU A 95 -19.07 4.91 -0.27
C GLU A 95 -19.71 6.12 0.43
N THR A 96 -19.03 6.75 1.38
CA THR A 96 -19.64 7.77 2.26
C THR A 96 -19.40 9.23 1.86
N LYS A 97 -18.18 9.57 1.38
CA LYS A 97 -17.76 10.96 1.12
C LYS A 97 -17.34 11.22 -0.32
N GLY A 98 -17.26 10.16 -1.14
CA GLY A 98 -16.70 10.22 -2.48
C GLY A 98 -15.19 10.38 -2.43
N LEU A 99 -14.45 9.33 -2.80
CA LEU A 99 -13.00 9.41 -2.91
C LEU A 99 -12.63 10.21 -4.17
N PRO A 100 -11.52 10.97 -4.17
CA PRO A 100 -11.03 11.59 -5.40
C PRO A 100 -10.92 10.55 -6.53
N PRO A 101 -11.40 10.85 -7.75
CA PRO A 101 -11.45 9.89 -8.85
C PRO A 101 -10.11 9.21 -9.14
N SER A 102 -9.00 9.93 -8.95
CA SER A 102 -7.65 9.42 -9.14
C SER A 102 -7.27 8.31 -8.16
N ILE A 103 -7.68 8.43 -6.89
CA ILE A 103 -7.40 7.41 -5.86
C ILE A 103 -8.33 6.22 -6.05
N SER A 104 -9.60 6.49 -6.40
CA SER A 104 -10.57 5.44 -6.69
C SER A 104 -10.14 4.58 -7.87
N ALA A 105 -9.69 5.19 -8.97
CA ALA A 105 -9.15 4.47 -10.12
C ALA A 105 -7.86 3.67 -9.82
N MET A 106 -7.05 4.14 -8.86
CA MET A 106 -5.81 3.48 -8.48
C MET A 106 -6.03 2.24 -7.61
N ILE A 107 -7.02 2.27 -6.72
CA ILE A 107 -7.25 1.21 -5.71
C ILE A 107 -8.40 0.29 -6.13
N PHE A 108 -9.38 0.80 -6.86
CA PHE A 108 -10.58 0.10 -7.31
C PHE A 108 -10.74 0.17 -8.85
N PRO A 109 -9.80 -0.38 -9.63
CA PRO A 109 -9.88 -0.34 -11.09
C PRO A 109 -11.14 -1.03 -11.63
N ASP A 110 -11.64 -2.08 -10.97
CA ASP A 110 -12.76 -2.90 -11.47
C ASP A 110 -14.17 -2.48 -11.01
N ILE A 111 -14.32 -1.65 -9.97
CA ILE A 111 -15.66 -1.15 -9.56
C ILE A 111 -16.31 -0.29 -10.66
N ASN A 112 -15.50 0.29 -11.55
CA ASN A 112 -15.97 1.07 -12.69
C ASN A 112 -16.50 0.23 -13.87
N LYS A 113 -16.34 -1.11 -13.86
CA LYS A 113 -17.00 -2.00 -14.83
C LYS A 113 -18.41 -2.36 -14.39
N ASP A 114 -18.62 -2.72 -13.13
CA ASP A 114 -19.94 -3.12 -12.63
C ASP A 114 -20.98 -1.98 -12.64
N SER A 115 -20.57 -0.71 -12.55
CA SER A 115 -21.50 0.43 -12.67
C SER A 115 -21.92 0.76 -14.11
N LYS A 116 -21.30 0.17 -15.14
CA LYS A 116 -21.69 0.38 -16.55
C LYS A 116 -22.58 -0.72 -17.12
N ASP A 117 -22.67 -1.87 -16.47
CA ASP A 117 -23.49 -2.98 -16.94
C ASP A 117 -24.93 -2.94 -16.40
N THR A 118 -25.23 -2.17 -15.35
CA THR A 118 -26.63 -2.05 -14.84
C THR A 118 -27.49 -1.02 -15.60
N ILE A 119 -26.94 -0.21 -16.51
CA ILE A 119 -27.69 0.87 -17.20
C ILE A 119 -28.08 0.48 -18.65
N LYS A 120 -27.75 -0.72 -19.13
CA LYS A 120 -28.03 -1.12 -20.52
C LYS A 120 -29.23 -2.05 -20.75
N ASP A 121 -29.91 -2.51 -19.69
CA ASP A 121 -30.99 -3.50 -19.82
C ASP A 121 -32.42 -2.96 -19.63
N ASP A 122 -32.64 -1.65 -19.80
CA ASP A 122 -33.99 -1.08 -19.94
C ASP A 122 -34.09 -0.28 -21.26
N THR A 123 -34.24 -1.00 -22.38
CA THR A 123 -34.84 -0.52 -23.64
C THR A 123 -35.96 -1.46 -24.04
#